data_AF-A0A091LQI6-F1
#
_entry.id   AF-A0A091LQI6-F1
#
_cell.length_a   1.000
_cell.length_b   1.000
_cell.length_c   1.000
_cell.angle_alpha   90.00
_cell.angle_beta   90.00
_cell.angle_gamma   90.00
#
_symmetry.space_group_name_H-M   'P 1'
#
loop_
_entity.id
_entity.type
_entity.pdbx_description
1 polymer ?
#
loop_
_entity_poly.entity_id
_entity_poly.type
_entity_poly.pdbx_seq_one_letter_code
_entity_poly.pdbx_strand_id
1 'polypeptide(L)'
;SGTGKTSTLVKYAEKFADLNFLYVTFNKAVAERGRSVFPRNVTCKTFHSLAFGSVGKHYKEKGKLNFSKMSVYSISSLIRNRKDQALFVRAKTVSQTLENFFASSDKEICEEHTPVWFKNTHGVRTLVSGAEKQINVEEAKEIWHNMKKLDGDVEKKYKMTCDGYLKLWQLRKPQLSGYDAIFVDEAQDCTPAIVDIVLSQRCGIILVGDPHQQIYTFRGAVNTLHSVRHTHVYYLTQSFRFGPEIAYVGATILDVCKKIRNKTLVGGNQKGDVRGSTEGKITLLSRSNFNVFEDAVKLTGRETPIKIHVIGGLDRFGLSRIYDIWKLSQPTDERKKAKLVINDSFIKKWEETRGFLGLREYAEAIDDKDLETKIAIVEKYKERIPELVQKIESSHVSQNGMADYLIGTVHQAKGLEFDTVLVADDFVQVPCLCSDSQRRINFSIGMYPEDEWNLLYVAVTRAKKYLLMSKSLEHLLALAGERFLRVELMSEAAKDGAAVACSVPSCTETLQPSSRLVVKKLPLTHSDGSSDAGGYLCHACTRQRFGSLTPLTFFPELQEQPIQL
;
A
#
# COMPACT_ATOMS: atom_id res chain seq x y z
N SER A 1 -10.87 -6.60 2.56
CA SER A 1 -12.24 -6.22 2.89
C SER A 1 -12.73 -6.74 4.25
N GLY A 2 -12.07 -7.70 4.92
CA GLY A 2 -12.56 -8.21 6.21
C GLY A 2 -13.76 -9.15 6.08
N THR A 3 -13.94 -9.78 4.91
CA THR A 3 -15.12 -10.57 4.54
C THR A 3 -15.07 -12.04 4.99
N GLY A 4 -14.25 -12.37 5.99
CA GLY A 4 -14.19 -13.73 6.55
C GLY A 4 -13.42 -14.77 5.72
N LYS A 5 -12.62 -14.35 4.74
CA LYS A 5 -11.79 -15.21 3.86
C LYS A 5 -11.10 -16.39 4.58
N THR A 6 -10.21 -16.10 5.53
CA THR A 6 -9.49 -17.13 6.28
C THR A 6 -10.43 -17.92 7.20
N SER A 7 -11.45 -17.29 7.79
CA SER A 7 -12.45 -17.96 8.63
C SER A 7 -13.26 -18.99 7.85
N THR A 8 -13.60 -18.71 6.59
CA THR A 8 -14.28 -19.66 5.70
C THR A 8 -13.41 -20.89 5.45
N LEU A 9 -12.10 -20.72 5.24
CA LEU A 9 -11.17 -21.85 5.10
C LEU A 9 -11.07 -22.68 6.39
N VAL A 10 -11.07 -22.02 7.55
CA VAL A 10 -11.06 -22.71 8.85
C VAL A 10 -12.33 -23.55 9.01
N LYS A 11 -13.51 -22.97 8.76
CA LYS A 11 -14.79 -23.69 8.85
C LYS A 11 -14.89 -24.84 7.83
N TYR A 12 -14.31 -24.66 6.64
CA TYR A 12 -14.20 -25.74 5.66
C TYR A 12 -13.35 -26.90 6.19
N ALA A 13 -12.17 -26.60 6.74
CA ALA A 13 -11.28 -27.62 7.30
C ALA A 13 -11.88 -28.36 8.51
N GLU A 14 -12.62 -27.65 9.36
CA GLU A 14 -13.36 -28.23 10.50
C GLU A 14 -14.47 -29.19 10.04
N LYS A 15 -15.20 -28.82 8.98
CA LYS A 15 -16.28 -29.65 8.42
C LYS A 15 -15.76 -30.97 7.84
N PHE A 16 -14.55 -30.95 7.27
CA PHE A 16 -13.91 -32.11 6.65
C PHE A 16 -12.70 -32.56 7.46
N ALA A 17 -12.92 -32.88 8.74
CA ALA A 17 -11.86 -33.22 9.70
C ALA A 17 -11.04 -34.47 9.31
N ASP A 18 -11.63 -35.39 8.53
CA ASP A 18 -10.97 -36.62 8.07
C ASP A 18 -9.99 -36.39 6.90
N LEU A 19 -10.02 -35.21 6.27
CA LEU A 19 -9.13 -34.82 5.17
C LEU A 19 -7.94 -34.00 5.67
N ASN A 20 -6.83 -34.07 4.96
CA ASN A 20 -5.61 -33.32 5.25
C ASN A 20 -5.45 -32.14 4.30
N PHE A 21 -5.15 -30.97 4.85
CA PHE A 21 -5.05 -29.73 4.08
C PHE A 21 -3.69 -29.05 4.25
N LEU A 22 -3.23 -28.39 3.18
CA LEU A 22 -2.08 -27.50 3.22
C LEU A 22 -2.54 -26.06 3.06
N TYR A 23 -2.34 -25.24 4.09
CA TYR A 23 -2.56 -23.80 4.03
C TYR A 23 -1.26 -23.08 3.67
N VAL A 24 -1.28 -22.32 2.58
CA VAL A 24 -0.14 -21.55 2.09
C VAL A 24 -0.47 -20.07 1.93
N THR A 25 0.44 -19.21 2.36
CA THR A 25 0.32 -17.74 2.25
C THR A 25 1.68 -17.10 1.97
N PHE A 26 1.68 -15.84 1.54
CA PHE A 26 2.89 -15.07 1.26
C PHE A 26 3.55 -14.53 2.54
N ASN A 27 2.77 -14.12 3.53
CA ASN A 27 3.27 -13.44 4.72
C ASN A 27 3.46 -14.41 5.90
N LYS A 28 4.66 -14.41 6.49
CA LYS A 28 4.99 -15.23 7.67
C LYS A 28 4.04 -14.97 8.84
N ALA A 29 3.65 -13.72 9.09
CA ALA A 29 2.72 -13.37 10.18
C ALA A 29 1.32 -13.97 9.96
N VAL A 30 0.88 -14.05 8.70
CA VAL A 30 -0.40 -14.68 8.35
C VAL A 30 -0.30 -16.20 8.51
N ALA A 31 0.82 -16.81 8.13
CA ALA A 31 1.05 -18.25 8.35
C ALA A 31 1.08 -18.61 9.85
N GLU A 32 1.71 -17.78 10.68
CA GLU A 32 1.76 -17.97 12.13
C GLU A 32 0.38 -17.83 12.78
N ARG A 33 -0.40 -16.80 12.39
CA ARG A 33 -1.81 -16.69 12.81
C ARG A 33 -2.63 -17.89 12.35
N GLY A 34 -2.39 -18.38 11.13
CA GLY A 34 -3.00 -19.60 10.61
C GLY A 34 -2.79 -20.79 11.56
N ARG A 35 -1.55 -21.02 12.04
CA ARG A 35 -1.26 -22.12 12.98
C ARG A 35 -2.04 -22.06 14.28
N SER A 36 -2.42 -20.86 14.73
CA SER A 36 -3.22 -20.71 15.96
C SER A 36 -4.72 -20.91 15.76
N VAL A 37 -5.23 -20.79 14.52
CA VAL A 37 -6.67 -20.76 14.24
C VAL A 37 -7.14 -22.01 13.50
N PHE A 38 -6.32 -22.58 12.61
CA PHE A 38 -6.70 -23.76 11.86
C PHE A 38 -6.69 -25.03 12.73
N PRO A 39 -7.58 -26.00 12.43
CA PRO A 39 -7.58 -27.30 13.07
C PRO A 39 -6.33 -28.14 12.73
N ARG A 40 -6.11 -29.21 13.49
CA ARG A 40 -4.89 -30.04 13.44
C ARG A 40 -4.64 -30.74 12.10
N ASN A 41 -5.69 -30.95 11.30
CA ASN A 41 -5.60 -31.52 9.95
C ASN A 41 -5.09 -30.51 8.90
N VAL A 42 -4.71 -29.30 9.30
CA VAL A 42 -4.17 -28.27 8.39
C VAL A 42 -2.72 -27.95 8.72
N THR A 43 -1.84 -28.10 7.73
CA THR A 43 -0.44 -27.66 7.83
C THR A 43 -0.31 -26.22 7.31
N CYS A 44 0.13 -25.27 8.15
CA CYS A 44 0.30 -23.86 7.74
C CYS A 44 1.76 -23.49 7.45
N LYS A 45 2.04 -23.09 6.20
CA LYS A 45 3.38 -22.73 5.70
C LYS A 45 3.32 -21.50 4.79
N THR A 46 4.48 -20.91 4.50
CA THR A 46 4.64 -19.98 3.36
C THR A 46 5.30 -20.68 2.18
N PHE A 47 5.08 -20.19 0.95
CA PHE A 47 5.75 -20.73 -0.25
C PHE A 47 7.27 -20.75 -0.10
N HIS A 48 7.86 -19.63 0.35
CA HIS A 48 9.29 -19.55 0.65
C HIS A 48 9.72 -20.54 1.75
N SER A 49 8.89 -20.82 2.76
CA SER A 49 9.26 -21.81 3.79
C SER A 49 9.29 -23.24 3.27
N LEU A 50 8.40 -23.60 2.34
CA LEU A 50 8.40 -24.90 1.66
C LEU A 50 9.64 -25.03 0.77
N ALA A 51 9.90 -24.02 -0.07
CA ALA A 51 11.07 -23.97 -0.93
C ALA A 51 12.39 -23.93 -0.14
N PHE A 52 12.41 -23.24 1.01
CA PHE A 52 13.57 -23.19 1.89
C PHE A 52 13.90 -24.58 2.46
N GLY A 53 12.89 -25.33 2.89
CA GLY A 53 13.08 -26.69 3.40
C GLY A 53 13.69 -27.65 2.38
N SER A 54 13.35 -27.47 1.09
CA SER A 54 13.82 -28.35 0.00
C SER A 54 15.13 -27.89 -0.65
N VAL A 55 15.30 -26.58 -0.87
CA VAL A 55 16.41 -26.01 -1.66
C VAL A 55 17.21 -25.00 -0.84
N GLY A 56 16.54 -24.05 -0.18
CA GLY A 56 17.20 -22.92 0.48
C GLY A 56 18.13 -23.31 1.64
N LYS A 57 17.83 -24.40 2.36
CA LYS A 57 18.65 -24.90 3.48
C LYS A 57 20.10 -25.19 3.06
N HIS A 58 20.31 -25.81 1.89
CA HIS A 58 21.65 -26.11 1.38
C HIS A 58 22.48 -24.85 1.10
N TYR A 59 21.85 -23.79 0.57
CA TYR A 59 22.53 -22.49 0.36
C TYR A 59 22.85 -21.78 1.67
N LYS A 60 21.99 -21.92 2.69
CA LYS A 60 22.23 -21.37 4.03
C LYS A 60 23.43 -22.04 4.68
N GLU A 61 23.50 -23.37 4.65
CA GLU A 61 24.60 -24.16 5.24
C GLU A 61 25.95 -23.84 4.60
N LYS A 62 25.97 -23.56 3.30
CA LYS A 62 27.17 -23.10 2.58
C LYS A 62 27.49 -21.60 2.78
N GLY A 63 26.64 -20.86 3.49
CA GLY A 63 26.80 -19.41 3.70
C GLY A 63 26.64 -18.58 2.42
N LYS A 64 25.99 -19.13 1.39
CA LYS A 64 25.76 -18.49 0.08
C LYS A 64 24.37 -17.84 0.00
N LEU A 65 23.52 -18.04 1.01
CA LEU A 65 22.18 -17.46 1.05
C LEU A 65 22.22 -15.98 1.44
N ASN A 66 21.56 -15.15 0.65
CA ASN A 66 21.19 -13.78 0.97
C ASN A 66 19.67 -13.75 1.19
N PHE A 67 19.24 -13.34 2.39
CA PHE A 67 17.81 -13.24 2.71
C PHE A 67 17.13 -12.05 2.01
N SER A 68 17.92 -11.09 1.54
CA SER A 68 17.47 -9.91 0.80
C SER A 68 17.75 -10.06 -0.70
N LYS A 69 17.19 -9.15 -1.49
CA LYS A 69 17.53 -9.02 -2.92
C LYS A 69 19.02 -8.73 -3.10
N MET A 70 19.56 -9.09 -4.26
CA MET A 70 20.91 -8.67 -4.63
C MET A 70 20.92 -7.15 -4.85
N SER A 71 21.84 -6.46 -4.17
CA SER A 71 21.97 -5.01 -4.36
C SER A 71 22.48 -4.73 -5.78
N VAL A 72 22.02 -3.62 -6.37
CA VAL A 72 22.51 -3.15 -7.70
C VAL A 72 24.02 -2.98 -7.66
N TYR A 73 24.56 -2.51 -6.53
CA TYR A 73 26.00 -2.41 -6.31
C TYR A 73 26.69 -3.79 -6.37
N SER A 74 26.16 -4.82 -5.72
CA SER A 74 26.70 -6.19 -5.80
C SER A 74 26.69 -6.69 -7.24
N ILE A 75 25.60 -6.48 -7.98
CA ILE A 75 25.50 -6.89 -9.38
C ILE A 75 26.48 -6.11 -10.26
N SER A 76 26.68 -4.82 -10.01
CA SER A 76 27.66 -4.00 -10.75
C SER A 76 29.09 -4.54 -10.67
N SER A 77 29.44 -5.22 -9.56
CA SER A 77 30.75 -5.86 -9.39
C SER A 77 30.87 -7.23 -10.09
N LEU A 78 29.75 -7.79 -10.56
CA LEU A 78 29.68 -9.08 -11.24
C LEU A 78 29.62 -8.96 -12.77
N ILE A 79 29.14 -7.81 -13.28
CA ILE A 79 28.97 -7.58 -14.71
C ILE A 79 30.24 -7.00 -15.34
N ARG A 80 30.42 -7.25 -16.64
CA ARG A 80 31.60 -6.76 -17.38
C ARG A 80 31.54 -5.26 -17.57
N ASN A 81 32.65 -4.55 -17.38
CA ASN A 81 32.69 -3.13 -17.72
C ASN A 81 32.69 -2.96 -19.25
N ARG A 82 31.75 -2.18 -19.79
CA ARG A 82 31.62 -1.90 -21.22
C ARG A 82 31.79 -0.40 -21.42
N LYS A 83 32.72 0.00 -22.29
CA LYS A 83 32.84 1.40 -22.72
C LYS A 83 31.49 1.78 -23.37
N ASP A 84 30.96 2.94 -23.02
CA ASP A 84 29.68 3.50 -23.50
C ASP A 84 28.39 3.04 -22.79
N GLN A 85 28.48 2.25 -21.71
CA GLN A 85 27.29 1.92 -20.89
C GLN A 85 27.49 2.27 -19.42
N ALA A 86 26.50 2.99 -18.85
CA ALA A 86 26.49 3.30 -17.43
C ALA A 86 26.34 2.01 -16.58
N LEU A 87 27.39 1.68 -15.83
CA LEU A 87 27.50 0.41 -15.11
C LEU A 87 26.33 0.15 -14.14
N PHE A 88 25.95 1.14 -13.33
CA PHE A 88 24.90 0.97 -12.34
C PHE A 88 23.49 0.91 -12.95
N VAL A 89 23.26 1.64 -14.04
CA VAL A 89 22.02 1.58 -14.81
C VAL A 89 21.84 0.18 -15.39
N ARG A 90 22.89 -0.39 -16.00
CA ARG A 90 22.88 -1.77 -16.50
C ARG A 90 22.76 -2.80 -15.39
N ALA A 91 23.46 -2.61 -14.28
CA ALA A 91 23.30 -3.49 -13.11
C ALA A 91 21.85 -3.50 -12.59
N LYS A 92 21.14 -2.37 -12.66
CA LYS A 92 19.71 -2.30 -12.34
C LYS A 92 18.87 -3.09 -13.33
N THR A 93 19.07 -2.93 -14.64
CA THR A 93 18.30 -3.68 -15.66
C THR A 93 18.55 -5.18 -15.59
N VAL A 94 19.80 -5.61 -15.33
CA VAL A 94 20.15 -7.02 -15.07
C VAL A 94 19.47 -7.53 -13.79
N SER A 95 19.48 -6.74 -12.71
CA SER A 95 18.76 -7.08 -11.47
C SER A 95 17.27 -7.29 -11.72
N GLN A 96 16.63 -6.36 -12.42
CA GLN A 96 15.22 -6.46 -12.79
C GLN A 96 14.94 -7.68 -13.67
N THR A 97 15.85 -8.00 -14.60
CA THR A 97 15.73 -9.19 -15.47
C THR A 97 15.74 -10.48 -14.65
N LEU A 98 16.64 -10.59 -13.65
CA LEU A 98 16.67 -11.73 -12.73
C LEU A 98 15.39 -11.82 -11.89
N GLU A 99 14.92 -10.72 -11.33
CA GLU A 99 13.72 -10.69 -10.49
C GLU A 99 12.45 -11.03 -11.29
N ASN A 100 12.34 -10.53 -12.52
CA ASN A 100 11.25 -10.89 -13.44
C ASN A 100 11.28 -12.38 -13.79
N PHE A 101 12.46 -12.94 -14.03
CA PHE A 101 12.62 -14.38 -14.24
C PHE A 101 12.30 -15.22 -13.00
N PHE A 102 12.67 -14.77 -11.79
CA PHE A 102 12.32 -15.46 -10.56
C PHE A 102 10.81 -15.46 -10.29
N ALA A 103 10.12 -14.39 -10.73
CA ALA A 103 8.67 -14.29 -10.63
C ALA A 103 7.92 -15.05 -11.75
N SER A 104 8.53 -15.28 -12.92
CA SER A 104 7.88 -15.92 -14.07
C SER A 104 7.75 -17.45 -13.93
N SER A 105 6.91 -18.06 -14.76
CA SER A 105 6.80 -19.52 -14.92
C SER A 105 7.89 -20.12 -15.83
N ASP A 106 8.70 -19.29 -16.49
CA ASP A 106 9.57 -19.70 -17.59
C ASP A 106 10.76 -20.55 -17.13
N LYS A 107 11.21 -21.48 -17.99
CA LYS A 107 12.32 -22.38 -17.66
C LYS A 107 13.69 -21.70 -17.74
N GLU A 108 13.81 -20.70 -18.61
CA GLU A 108 15.05 -20.00 -18.90
C GLU A 108 14.84 -18.49 -19.00
N ILE A 109 15.92 -17.73 -18.81
CA ILE A 109 15.91 -16.28 -18.97
C ILE A 109 15.86 -15.94 -20.46
N CYS A 110 14.82 -15.25 -20.88
CA CYS A 110 14.63 -14.67 -22.21
C CYS A 110 14.48 -13.14 -22.18
N GLU A 111 14.43 -12.51 -23.36
CA GLU A 111 14.29 -11.06 -23.52
C GLU A 111 13.01 -10.48 -22.91
N GLU A 112 11.94 -11.26 -22.77
CA GLU A 112 10.68 -10.80 -22.17
C GLU A 112 10.83 -10.46 -20.68
N HIS A 113 11.84 -11.02 -20.01
CA HIS A 113 12.16 -10.67 -18.63
C HIS A 113 12.85 -9.32 -18.51
N THR A 114 13.39 -8.77 -19.60
CA THR A 114 14.07 -7.47 -19.55
C THR A 114 13.05 -6.34 -19.43
N PRO A 115 13.36 -5.27 -18.67
CA PRO A 115 12.48 -4.11 -18.60
C PRO A 115 12.33 -3.47 -19.99
N VAL A 116 11.13 -2.97 -20.30
CA VAL A 116 10.88 -2.23 -21.55
C VAL A 116 11.51 -0.84 -21.50
N TRP A 117 11.51 -0.23 -20.31
CA TRP A 117 11.98 1.13 -20.08
C TRP A 117 12.97 1.16 -18.93
N PHE A 118 13.95 2.05 -19.02
CA PHE A 118 14.86 2.38 -17.93
C PHE A 118 15.03 3.89 -17.85
N LYS A 119 15.56 4.39 -16.73
CA LYS A 119 16.02 5.77 -16.63
C LYS A 119 17.51 5.80 -16.94
N ASN A 120 17.90 6.65 -17.89
CA ASN A 120 19.31 6.88 -18.17
C ASN A 120 19.96 7.75 -17.07
N THR A 121 21.26 8.03 -17.21
CA THR A 121 22.03 8.86 -16.26
C THR A 121 21.54 10.32 -16.14
N HIS A 122 20.66 10.76 -17.04
CA HIS A 122 20.05 12.09 -17.02
C HIS A 122 18.60 12.06 -16.49
N GLY A 123 18.15 10.93 -15.93
CA GLY A 123 16.80 10.76 -15.39
C GLY A 123 15.71 10.63 -16.45
N VAL A 124 16.06 10.60 -17.74
CA VAL A 124 15.12 10.48 -18.84
C VAL A 124 14.73 9.02 -19.03
N ARG A 125 13.43 8.76 -19.16
CA ARG A 125 12.90 7.43 -19.50
C ARG A 125 13.21 7.10 -20.94
N THR A 126 14.05 6.08 -21.14
CA THR A 126 14.49 5.59 -22.45
C THR A 126 14.07 4.14 -22.66
N LEU A 127 13.75 3.80 -23.91
CA LEU A 127 13.40 2.43 -24.29
C LEU A 127 14.68 1.57 -24.31
N VAL A 128 14.63 0.36 -23.76
CA VAL A 128 15.75 -0.58 -23.84
C VAL A 128 15.85 -1.11 -25.26
N SER A 129 16.98 -0.88 -25.92
CA SER A 129 17.24 -1.38 -27.28
C SER A 129 17.36 -2.91 -27.31
N GLY A 130 17.10 -3.53 -28.47
CA GLY A 130 17.22 -4.99 -28.61
C GLY A 130 18.63 -5.52 -28.26
N ALA A 131 19.68 -4.78 -28.62
CA ALA A 131 21.05 -5.12 -28.25
C ALA A 131 21.28 -5.07 -26.73
N GLU A 132 20.72 -4.07 -26.04
CA GLU A 132 20.80 -3.99 -24.57
C GLU A 132 20.02 -5.10 -23.88
N LYS A 133 18.86 -5.50 -24.44
CA LYS A 133 18.11 -6.66 -23.92
C LYS A 133 18.95 -7.93 -23.99
N GLN A 134 19.60 -8.18 -25.12
CA GLN A 134 20.46 -9.35 -25.31
C GLN A 134 21.63 -9.36 -24.30
N ILE A 135 22.29 -8.22 -24.11
CA ILE A 135 23.36 -8.07 -23.11
C ILE A 135 22.84 -8.35 -21.69
N ASN A 136 21.69 -7.77 -21.33
CA ASN A 136 21.08 -7.98 -20.01
C ASN A 136 20.76 -9.46 -19.76
N VAL A 137 20.24 -10.16 -20.78
CA VAL A 137 19.92 -11.59 -20.70
C VAL A 137 21.20 -12.43 -20.54
N GLU A 138 22.25 -12.15 -21.29
CA GLU A 138 23.53 -12.86 -21.19
C GLU A 138 24.15 -12.71 -19.79
N GLU A 139 24.21 -11.48 -19.28
CA GLU A 139 24.77 -11.20 -17.95
C GLU A 139 23.89 -11.80 -16.83
N ALA A 140 22.57 -11.74 -16.97
CA ALA A 140 21.64 -12.40 -16.04
C ALA A 140 21.81 -13.94 -16.07
N LYS A 141 21.99 -14.55 -17.25
CA LYS A 141 22.26 -15.99 -17.38
C LYS A 141 23.58 -16.39 -16.71
N GLU A 142 24.64 -15.59 -16.88
CA GLU A 142 25.93 -15.83 -16.23
C GLU A 142 25.80 -15.77 -14.70
N ILE A 143 25.16 -14.72 -14.17
CA ILE A 143 24.91 -14.57 -12.74
C ILE A 143 24.06 -15.74 -12.23
N TRP A 144 22.97 -16.09 -12.90
CA TRP A 144 22.10 -17.19 -12.51
C TRP A 144 22.83 -18.54 -12.51
N HIS A 145 23.65 -18.80 -13.54
CA HIS A 145 24.46 -20.00 -13.61
C HIS A 145 25.40 -20.12 -12.40
N ASN A 146 26.06 -19.03 -12.01
CA ASN A 146 26.96 -19.01 -10.86
C ASN A 146 26.22 -18.99 -9.51
N MET A 147 25.01 -18.42 -9.42
CA MET A 147 24.15 -18.52 -8.24
C MET A 147 23.77 -19.97 -7.94
N LYS A 148 23.49 -20.77 -8.97
CA LYS A 148 23.10 -22.18 -8.84
C LYS A 148 24.20 -23.07 -8.24
N LYS A 149 25.47 -22.85 -8.61
CA LYS A 149 26.59 -23.65 -8.11
C LYS A 149 26.69 -23.53 -6.59
N LEU A 150 26.70 -24.64 -5.85
CA LEU A 150 26.86 -24.58 -4.38
C LEU A 150 28.30 -24.31 -3.97
N ASP A 151 29.25 -24.83 -4.74
CA ASP A 151 30.70 -24.71 -4.51
C ASP A 151 31.38 -23.96 -5.67
N GLY A 152 32.59 -23.43 -5.44
CA GLY A 152 33.42 -22.77 -6.47
C GLY A 152 33.45 -21.24 -6.46
N ASP A 153 32.70 -20.58 -5.57
CA ASP A 153 32.77 -19.13 -5.35
C ASP A 153 33.33 -18.85 -3.95
N VAL A 154 34.66 -18.81 -3.85
CA VAL A 154 35.39 -18.65 -2.58
C VAL A 154 34.99 -17.35 -1.88
N GLU A 155 34.77 -16.29 -2.65
CA GLU A 155 34.38 -14.96 -2.14
C GLU A 155 32.86 -14.83 -1.91
N LYS A 156 32.08 -15.84 -2.31
CA LYS A 156 30.61 -15.90 -2.19
C LYS A 156 29.92 -14.65 -2.76
N LYS A 157 30.44 -14.14 -3.88
CA LYS A 157 29.92 -12.96 -4.58
C LYS A 157 28.54 -13.24 -5.20
N TYR A 158 28.30 -14.44 -5.71
CA TYR A 158 27.06 -14.85 -6.37
C TYR A 158 26.03 -15.42 -5.39
N LYS A 159 25.53 -14.60 -4.47
CA LYS A 159 24.61 -15.09 -3.42
C LYS A 159 23.26 -15.51 -3.99
N MET A 160 22.71 -16.62 -3.46
CA MET A 160 21.36 -17.07 -3.76
C MET A 160 20.34 -16.23 -2.97
N THR A 161 19.30 -15.71 -3.63
CA THR A 161 18.23 -14.94 -2.97
C THR A 161 17.06 -15.85 -2.55
N CYS A 162 16.13 -15.30 -1.76
CA CYS A 162 14.90 -16.01 -1.41
C CYS A 162 14.06 -16.38 -2.63
N ASP A 163 13.91 -15.45 -3.57
CA ASP A 163 13.16 -15.69 -4.81
C ASP A 163 13.94 -16.58 -5.79
N GLY A 164 15.28 -16.54 -5.76
CA GLY A 164 16.14 -17.43 -6.53
C GLY A 164 16.01 -18.90 -6.14
N TYR A 165 16.02 -19.25 -4.84
CA TYR A 165 15.80 -20.65 -4.44
C TYR A 165 14.34 -21.07 -4.64
N LEU A 166 13.38 -20.15 -4.53
CA LEU A 166 11.98 -20.42 -4.87
C LEU A 166 11.85 -20.76 -6.35
N LYS A 167 12.53 -20.02 -7.23
CA LYS A 167 12.61 -20.33 -8.66
C LYS A 167 13.22 -21.70 -8.92
N LEU A 168 14.32 -22.06 -8.25
CA LEU A 168 14.89 -23.40 -8.35
C LEU A 168 13.92 -24.49 -7.92
N TRP A 169 13.17 -24.24 -6.85
CA TRP A 169 12.15 -25.17 -6.39
C TRP A 169 11.02 -25.31 -7.41
N GLN A 170 10.51 -24.20 -7.97
CA GLN A 170 9.53 -24.21 -9.06
C GLN A 170 10.00 -25.03 -10.26
N LEU A 171 11.24 -24.81 -10.72
CA LEU A 171 11.82 -25.53 -11.86
C LEU A 171 11.95 -27.05 -11.62
N ARG A 172 12.01 -27.50 -10.37
CA ARG A 172 11.99 -28.93 -10.00
C ARG A 172 10.60 -29.56 -10.06
N LYS A 173 9.54 -28.78 -10.29
CA LYS A 173 8.13 -29.23 -10.32
C LYS A 173 7.75 -30.04 -9.07
N PRO A 174 7.77 -29.41 -7.90
CA PRO A 174 7.57 -30.11 -6.64
C PRO A 174 6.15 -30.70 -6.58
N GLN A 175 6.01 -31.86 -5.95
CA GLN A 175 4.72 -32.47 -5.68
C GLN A 175 4.46 -32.40 -4.17
N LEU A 176 3.42 -31.68 -3.80
CA LEU A 176 2.96 -31.49 -2.43
C LEU A 176 2.03 -32.65 -2.06
N SER A 177 2.61 -33.83 -1.88
CA SER A 177 1.87 -35.05 -1.51
C SER A 177 1.41 -35.04 -0.05
N GLY A 178 0.42 -35.88 0.26
CA GLY A 178 -0.14 -36.02 1.62
C GLY A 178 -1.24 -35.01 1.97
N TYR A 179 -1.78 -34.29 0.99
CA TYR A 179 -2.87 -33.34 1.17
C TYR A 179 -3.99 -33.59 0.15
N ASP A 180 -5.23 -33.56 0.62
CA ASP A 180 -6.45 -33.69 -0.18
C ASP A 180 -6.82 -32.37 -0.87
N ALA A 181 -6.49 -31.23 -0.23
CA ALA A 181 -6.55 -29.93 -0.87
C ALA A 181 -5.52 -28.92 -0.34
N ILE A 182 -5.22 -27.91 -1.15
CA ILE A 182 -4.33 -26.79 -0.85
C ILE A 182 -5.17 -25.52 -0.78
N PHE A 183 -5.06 -24.79 0.32
CA PHE A 183 -5.64 -23.47 0.50
C PHE A 183 -4.57 -22.42 0.24
N VAL A 184 -4.81 -21.55 -0.73
CA VAL A 184 -3.93 -20.41 -1.04
C VAL A 184 -4.63 -19.14 -0.61
N ASP A 185 -4.12 -18.51 0.44
CA ASP A 185 -4.64 -17.24 0.96
C ASP A 185 -3.86 -16.05 0.40
N GLU A 186 -4.53 -14.91 0.27
CA GLU A 186 -4.05 -13.72 -0.44
C GLU A 186 -3.55 -14.06 -1.86
N ALA A 187 -4.29 -14.92 -2.56
CA ALA A 187 -3.90 -15.46 -3.87
C ALA A 187 -3.63 -14.37 -4.92
N GLN A 188 -4.25 -13.19 -4.82
CA GLN A 188 -3.97 -12.08 -5.74
C GLN A 188 -2.51 -11.60 -5.72
N ASP A 189 -1.74 -11.90 -4.66
CA ASP A 189 -0.34 -11.51 -4.51
C ASP A 189 0.63 -12.62 -4.96
N CYS A 190 0.14 -13.72 -5.56
CA CYS A 190 0.99 -14.78 -6.10
C CYS A 190 1.69 -14.35 -7.39
N THR A 191 2.96 -14.72 -7.51
CA THR A 191 3.72 -14.59 -8.76
C THR A 191 3.41 -15.76 -9.70
N PRO A 192 3.58 -15.60 -11.03
CA PRO A 192 3.42 -16.71 -11.98
C PRO A 192 4.20 -17.98 -11.61
N ALA A 193 5.40 -17.87 -11.03
CA ALA A 193 6.18 -18.99 -10.50
C ALA A 193 5.42 -19.76 -9.40
N ILE A 194 4.79 -19.05 -8.47
CA ILE A 194 3.98 -19.66 -7.41
C ILE A 194 2.73 -20.30 -8.00
N VAL A 195 2.07 -19.64 -8.96
CA VAL A 195 0.90 -20.17 -9.65
C VAL A 195 1.23 -21.48 -10.36
N ASP A 196 2.37 -21.56 -11.05
CA ASP A 196 2.84 -22.79 -11.70
C ASP A 196 3.05 -23.93 -10.70
N ILE A 197 3.62 -23.64 -9.52
CA ILE A 197 3.71 -24.63 -8.44
C ILE A 197 2.32 -25.09 -7.99
N VAL A 198 1.39 -24.17 -7.73
CA VAL A 198 0.06 -24.51 -7.22
C VAL A 198 -0.75 -25.31 -8.25
N LEU A 199 -0.75 -24.91 -9.52
CA LEU A 199 -1.53 -25.55 -10.57
C LEU A 199 -0.95 -26.90 -11.03
N SER A 200 0.32 -27.19 -10.72
CA SER A 200 0.92 -28.49 -11.00
C SER A 200 0.60 -29.57 -9.95
N GLN A 201 -0.19 -29.25 -8.93
CA GLN A 201 -0.62 -30.18 -7.90
C GLN A 201 -1.85 -30.97 -8.35
N ARG A 202 -1.95 -32.23 -7.89
CA ARG A 202 -3.02 -33.17 -8.29
C ARG A 202 -4.25 -33.14 -7.37
N CYS A 203 -4.16 -32.42 -6.26
CA CYS A 203 -5.22 -32.35 -5.24
C CYS A 203 -6.13 -31.13 -5.46
N GLY A 204 -7.18 -30.99 -4.63
CA GLY A 204 -8.08 -29.84 -4.71
C GLY A 204 -7.34 -28.52 -4.43
N ILE A 205 -7.73 -27.44 -5.10
CA ILE A 205 -7.11 -26.12 -4.91
C ILE A 205 -8.21 -25.12 -4.57
N ILE A 206 -8.08 -24.44 -3.43
CA ILE A 206 -8.98 -23.37 -3.02
C ILE A 206 -8.18 -22.08 -2.95
N LEU A 207 -8.45 -21.18 -3.90
CA LEU A 207 -7.84 -19.86 -3.95
C LEU A 207 -8.74 -18.85 -3.23
N VAL A 208 -8.19 -18.13 -2.27
CA VAL A 208 -8.90 -17.10 -1.52
C VAL A 208 -8.10 -15.80 -1.57
N GLY A 209 -8.79 -14.70 -1.83
CA GLY A 209 -8.14 -13.41 -1.93
C GLY A 209 -9.13 -12.29 -2.25
N ASP A 210 -8.59 -11.10 -2.49
CA ASP A 210 -9.34 -9.91 -2.87
C ASP A 210 -8.59 -9.23 -4.03
N PRO A 211 -9.12 -9.29 -5.27
CA PRO A 211 -8.46 -8.71 -6.45
C PRO A 211 -8.13 -7.22 -6.31
N HIS A 212 -8.83 -6.50 -5.44
CA HIS A 212 -8.67 -5.05 -5.24
C HIS A 212 -7.71 -4.73 -4.08
N GLN A 213 -7.11 -5.75 -3.46
CA GLN A 213 -6.06 -5.59 -2.45
C GLN A 213 -4.68 -6.01 -2.94
N GLN A 214 -4.51 -6.16 -4.25
CA GLN A 214 -3.22 -6.40 -4.87
C GLN A 214 -2.36 -5.13 -4.78
N ILE A 215 -1.32 -5.17 -3.95
CA ILE A 215 -0.40 -4.03 -3.73
C ILE A 215 1.08 -4.46 -3.81
N TYR A 216 1.36 -5.68 -4.26
CA TYR A 216 2.71 -6.22 -4.43
C TYR A 216 3.11 -6.40 -5.90
N THR A 217 2.49 -5.65 -6.83
CA THR A 217 2.78 -5.69 -8.27
C THR A 217 4.26 -5.41 -8.58
N PHE A 218 4.92 -4.56 -7.78
CA PHE A 218 6.37 -4.31 -7.87
C PHE A 218 7.26 -5.54 -7.62
N ARG A 219 6.71 -6.65 -7.12
CA ARG A 219 7.38 -7.95 -6.96
C ARG A 219 7.08 -8.92 -8.12
N GLY A 220 6.41 -8.46 -9.18
CA GLY A 220 5.97 -9.32 -10.29
C GLY A 220 4.73 -10.16 -9.97
N ALA A 221 3.98 -9.81 -8.92
CA ALA A 221 2.70 -10.45 -8.64
C ALA A 221 1.70 -10.10 -9.75
N VAL A 222 1.00 -11.12 -10.25
CA VAL A 222 -0.09 -10.97 -11.23
C VAL A 222 -1.37 -11.38 -10.52
N ASN A 223 -2.50 -10.74 -10.86
CA ASN A 223 -3.75 -11.01 -10.18
C ASN A 223 -4.24 -12.44 -10.50
N THR A 224 -3.79 -13.38 -9.69
CA THR A 224 -3.97 -14.83 -9.89
C THR A 224 -5.44 -15.21 -9.88
N LEU A 225 -6.26 -14.44 -9.16
CA LEU A 225 -7.70 -14.62 -9.11
C LEU A 225 -8.39 -14.37 -10.46
N HIS A 226 -7.74 -13.68 -11.41
CA HIS A 226 -8.27 -13.49 -12.76
C HIS A 226 -7.58 -14.37 -13.80
N SER A 227 -6.30 -14.70 -13.62
CA SER A 227 -5.53 -15.47 -14.59
C SER A 227 -5.78 -16.97 -14.52
N VAL A 228 -6.15 -17.50 -13.35
CA VAL A 228 -6.43 -18.93 -13.16
C VAL A 228 -7.86 -19.25 -13.56
N ARG A 229 -8.04 -20.34 -14.30
CA ARG A 229 -9.38 -20.85 -14.66
C ARG A 229 -10.02 -21.50 -13.44
N HIS A 230 -11.15 -20.96 -13.00
CA HIS A 230 -11.89 -21.47 -11.84
C HIS A 230 -12.98 -22.44 -12.27
N THR A 231 -13.16 -23.52 -11.51
CA THR A 231 -14.33 -24.40 -11.65
C THR A 231 -15.58 -23.78 -11.02
N HIS A 232 -15.41 -23.16 -9.85
CA HIS A 232 -16.48 -22.47 -9.11
C HIS A 232 -15.94 -21.16 -8.53
N VAL A 233 -16.79 -20.13 -8.50
CA VAL A 233 -16.44 -18.82 -7.92
C VAL A 233 -17.52 -18.40 -6.95
N TYR A 234 -17.11 -18.07 -5.73
CA TYR A 234 -17.99 -17.58 -4.66
C TYR A 234 -17.55 -16.19 -4.23
N TYR A 235 -18.50 -15.29 -3.98
CA TYR A 235 -18.23 -13.93 -3.54
C TYR A 235 -18.61 -13.74 -2.08
N LEU A 236 -17.65 -13.30 -1.27
CA LEU A 236 -17.88 -12.87 0.11
C LEU A 236 -17.95 -11.35 0.12
N THR A 237 -19.16 -10.80 0.07
CA THR A 237 -19.42 -9.35 -0.04
C THR A 237 -19.61 -8.67 1.31
N GLN A 238 -20.03 -9.41 2.35
CA GLN A 238 -20.28 -8.86 3.68
C GLN A 238 -19.00 -8.82 4.53
N SER A 239 -18.66 -7.64 5.04
CA SER A 239 -17.56 -7.43 5.98
C SER A 239 -17.99 -7.75 7.41
N PHE A 240 -17.15 -8.49 8.14
CA PHE A 240 -17.31 -8.68 9.59
C PHE A 240 -16.45 -7.69 10.40
N ARG A 241 -15.70 -6.84 9.71
CA ARG A 241 -14.70 -5.95 10.32
C ARG A 241 -15.29 -4.58 10.69
N PHE A 242 -16.12 -4.03 9.81
CA PHE A 242 -16.59 -2.65 9.89
C PHE A 242 -18.04 -2.51 9.43
N GLY A 243 -18.67 -1.43 9.90
CA GLY A 243 -20.05 -1.08 9.61
C GLY A 243 -20.30 -0.52 8.21
N PRO A 244 -21.57 -0.17 7.91
CA PRO A 244 -22.00 0.31 6.61
C PRO A 244 -21.29 1.58 6.13
N GLU A 245 -20.91 2.47 7.04
CA GLU A 245 -20.29 3.76 6.71
C GLU A 245 -18.92 3.58 6.05
N ILE A 246 -18.06 2.76 6.66
CA ILE A 246 -16.73 2.44 6.10
C ILE A 246 -16.87 1.58 4.84
N ALA A 247 -17.84 0.66 4.82
CA ALA A 247 -18.11 -0.17 3.65
C ALA A 247 -18.53 0.67 2.44
N TYR A 248 -19.36 1.69 2.66
CA TYR A 248 -19.78 2.63 1.63
C TYR A 248 -18.57 3.37 1.04
N VAL A 249 -17.68 3.92 1.87
CA VAL A 249 -16.46 4.57 1.38
C VAL A 249 -15.60 3.60 0.54
N GLY A 250 -15.41 2.37 1.04
CA GLY A 250 -14.67 1.34 0.31
C GLY A 250 -15.35 0.95 -1.01
N ALA A 251 -16.67 0.81 -1.03
CA ALA A 251 -17.45 0.48 -2.22
C ALA A 251 -17.41 1.61 -3.25
N THR A 252 -17.46 2.86 -2.81
CA THR A 252 -17.37 4.04 -3.69
C THR A 252 -16.03 4.12 -4.40
N ILE A 253 -14.92 3.79 -3.72
CA ILE A 253 -13.61 3.67 -4.38
C ILE A 253 -13.65 2.61 -5.49
N LEU A 254 -14.29 1.46 -5.24
CA LEU A 254 -14.39 0.40 -6.25
C LEU A 254 -15.30 0.79 -7.42
N ASP A 255 -16.40 1.49 -7.17
CA ASP A 255 -17.31 1.94 -8.23
C ASP A 255 -16.67 3.05 -9.07
N VAL A 256 -16.27 4.17 -8.43
CA VAL A 256 -15.73 5.33 -9.14
C VAL A 256 -14.42 4.97 -9.83
N CYS A 257 -13.47 4.38 -9.10
CA CYS A 257 -12.11 4.19 -9.62
C CYS A 257 -11.95 2.92 -10.45
N LYS A 258 -12.76 1.88 -10.21
CA LYS A 258 -12.61 0.57 -10.86
C LYS A 258 -13.85 0.12 -11.66
N LYS A 259 -14.94 0.89 -11.64
CA LYS A 259 -16.21 0.60 -12.34
C LYS A 259 -16.87 -0.72 -11.90
N ILE A 260 -16.71 -1.07 -10.62
CA ILE A 260 -17.23 -2.33 -10.07
C ILE A 260 -18.52 -2.07 -9.33
N ARG A 261 -19.65 -2.45 -9.95
CA ARG A 261 -21.00 -2.19 -9.44
C ARG A 261 -21.78 -3.43 -9.02
N ASN A 262 -21.36 -4.61 -9.47
CA ASN A 262 -22.08 -5.87 -9.27
C ASN A 262 -21.54 -6.70 -8.09
N LYS A 263 -20.53 -6.20 -7.38
CA LYS A 263 -19.83 -6.90 -6.28
C LYS A 263 -19.56 -5.96 -5.12
N THR A 264 -20.62 -5.27 -4.69
CA THR A 264 -20.53 -4.21 -3.70
C THR A 264 -20.14 -4.77 -2.34
N LEU A 265 -19.14 -4.15 -1.73
CA LEU A 265 -18.75 -4.40 -0.35
C LEU A 265 -19.87 -3.93 0.57
N VAL A 266 -20.39 -4.82 1.41
CA VAL A 266 -21.45 -4.53 2.37
C VAL A 266 -20.88 -4.55 3.78
N GLY A 267 -21.18 -3.52 4.57
CA GLY A 267 -20.79 -3.48 5.98
C GLY A 267 -21.61 -4.46 6.80
N GLY A 268 -21.05 -4.95 7.91
CA GLY A 268 -21.83 -5.70 8.88
C GLY A 268 -22.60 -4.77 9.82
N ASN A 269 -23.08 -5.31 10.94
CA ASN A 269 -23.82 -4.54 11.95
C ASN A 269 -22.91 -3.84 12.98
N GLN A 270 -21.61 -3.73 12.71
CA GLN A 270 -20.66 -3.05 13.58
C GLN A 270 -20.91 -1.54 13.53
N LYS A 271 -20.67 -0.84 14.64
CA LYS A 271 -20.70 0.62 14.65
C LYS A 271 -19.53 1.17 13.81
N GLY A 272 -19.84 2.09 12.90
CA GLY A 272 -18.88 2.80 12.08
C GLY A 272 -19.09 4.31 12.16
N ASP A 273 -18.02 5.10 12.05
CA ASP A 273 -18.13 6.52 11.75
C ASP A 273 -16.99 6.98 10.84
N VAL A 274 -17.33 7.88 9.91
CA VAL A 274 -16.43 8.47 8.92
C VAL A 274 -16.35 9.99 9.04
N ARG A 275 -17.03 10.58 10.03
CA ARG A 275 -17.25 12.03 10.13
C ARG A 275 -16.31 12.75 11.09
N GLY A 276 -15.44 12.02 11.80
CA GLY A 276 -14.41 12.63 12.64
C GLY A 276 -14.34 12.12 14.07
N SER A 277 -15.22 11.21 14.49
CA SER A 277 -15.09 10.60 15.81
C SER A 277 -13.81 9.77 15.89
N THR A 278 -13.18 9.77 17.06
CA THR A 278 -11.99 8.96 17.35
C THR A 278 -12.24 8.16 18.63
N GLU A 279 -11.92 6.87 18.62
CA GLU A 279 -11.96 6.03 19.81
C GLU A 279 -10.74 5.09 19.82
N GLY A 280 -10.17 4.89 21.01
CA GLY A 280 -9.06 3.97 21.19
C GLY A 280 -7.79 4.43 20.47
N LYS A 281 -7.05 3.47 19.92
CA LYS A 281 -5.73 3.72 19.34
C LYS A 281 -5.84 4.28 17.94
N ILE A 282 -5.13 5.38 17.72
CA ILE A 282 -5.16 6.11 16.47
C ILE A 282 -4.04 5.58 15.58
N THR A 283 -4.38 5.11 14.38
CA THR A 283 -3.41 4.63 13.40
C THR A 283 -3.36 5.54 12.19
N LEU A 284 -2.19 6.10 11.90
CA LEU A 284 -1.95 6.92 10.71
C LEU A 284 -1.31 6.06 9.62
N LEU A 285 -1.99 5.99 8.48
CA LEU A 285 -1.55 5.24 7.32
C LEU A 285 -1.21 6.18 6.17
N SER A 286 0.04 6.10 5.73
CA SER A 286 0.57 6.91 4.63
C SER A 286 1.00 6.01 3.47
N ARG A 287 1.05 6.55 2.26
CA ARG A 287 1.54 5.84 1.07
C ARG A 287 3.06 5.73 1.09
N SER A 288 3.77 6.79 1.48
CA SER A 288 5.23 6.90 1.39
C SER A 288 5.95 6.86 2.74
N ASN A 289 7.19 6.36 2.74
CA ASN A 289 8.06 6.43 3.92
C ASN A 289 8.39 7.88 4.32
N PHE A 290 8.40 8.80 3.34
CA PHE A 290 8.62 10.23 3.57
C PHE A 290 7.55 10.80 4.51
N ASN A 291 6.28 10.60 4.17
CA ASN A 291 5.16 11.09 4.96
C ASN A 291 5.12 10.44 6.36
N VAL A 292 5.44 9.15 6.48
CA VAL A 292 5.57 8.52 7.80
C VAL A 292 6.64 9.22 8.65
N PHE A 293 7.76 9.65 8.07
CA PHE A 293 8.75 10.47 8.78
C PHE A 293 8.17 11.81 9.21
N GLU A 294 7.53 12.53 8.29
CA GLU A 294 6.92 13.84 8.58
C GLU A 294 5.89 13.75 9.69
N ASP A 295 5.07 12.70 9.67
CA ASP A 295 4.04 12.48 10.66
C ASP A 295 4.65 12.11 12.01
N ALA A 296 5.73 11.33 12.05
CA ALA A 296 6.50 11.08 13.27
C ALA A 296 7.05 12.40 13.84
N VAL A 297 7.61 13.27 12.99
CA VAL A 297 8.12 14.59 13.39
C VAL A 297 7.01 15.49 13.92
N LYS A 298 5.84 15.54 13.26
CA LYS A 298 4.67 16.32 13.71
C LYS A 298 4.15 15.85 15.07
N LEU A 299 4.10 14.53 15.30
CA LEU A 299 3.60 13.95 16.55
C LEU A 299 4.59 14.15 17.70
N THR A 300 5.89 13.96 17.46
CA THR A 300 6.95 14.14 18.46
C THR A 300 7.32 15.61 18.71
N GLY A 301 6.90 16.51 17.83
CA GLY A 301 7.08 17.96 17.98
C GLY A 301 6.04 18.64 18.86
N ARG A 302 5.02 17.92 19.36
CA ARG A 302 4.00 18.47 20.27
C ARG A 302 4.58 18.67 21.67
N GLU A 303 4.04 19.64 22.40
CA GLU A 303 4.47 19.95 23.78
C GLU A 303 4.25 18.77 24.74
N THR A 304 3.25 17.94 24.46
CA THR A 304 2.99 16.71 25.21
C THR A 304 3.80 15.54 24.64
N PRO A 305 4.53 14.79 25.48
CA PRO A 305 5.25 13.61 25.03
C PRO A 305 4.24 12.51 24.64
N ILE A 306 4.18 12.19 23.35
CA ILE A 306 3.29 11.18 22.78
C ILE A 306 4.09 9.91 22.50
N LYS A 307 3.53 8.74 22.87
CA LYS A 307 4.15 7.44 22.55
C LYS A 307 3.74 7.00 21.16
N ILE A 308 4.73 6.76 20.30
CA ILE A 308 4.53 6.33 18.91
C ILE A 308 5.02 4.90 18.70
N HIS A 309 4.31 4.14 17.87
CA HIS A 309 4.77 2.84 17.38
C HIS A 309 4.82 2.82 15.86
N VAL A 310 6.01 2.58 15.31
CA VAL A 310 6.21 2.41 13.87
C VAL A 310 5.91 0.97 13.48
N ILE A 311 4.91 0.78 12.61
CA ILE A 311 4.49 -0.53 12.13
C ILE A 311 5.65 -1.19 11.38
N GLY A 312 6.07 -2.36 11.87
CA GLY A 312 7.22 -3.10 11.32
C GLY A 312 8.57 -2.77 11.93
N GLY A 313 8.61 -1.84 12.91
CA GLY A 313 9.79 -1.49 13.70
C GLY A 313 10.68 -0.41 13.09
N LEU A 314 11.49 0.24 13.94
CA LEU A 314 12.43 1.30 13.54
C LEU A 314 13.52 0.80 12.58
N ASP A 315 13.95 -0.45 12.73
CA ASP A 315 14.99 -1.04 11.86
C ASP A 315 14.55 -1.07 10.39
N ARG A 316 13.28 -1.40 10.13
CA ARG A 316 12.73 -1.41 8.77
C ARG A 316 12.53 -0.02 8.21
N PHE A 317 12.24 0.95 9.07
CA PHE A 317 12.15 2.35 8.69
C PHE A 317 13.54 2.91 8.29
N GLY A 318 14.59 2.41 8.93
CA GLY A 318 15.98 2.75 8.58
C GLY A 318 16.40 4.12 9.09
N LEU A 319 15.96 4.51 10.30
CA LEU A 319 16.42 5.75 10.97
C LEU A 319 17.95 5.81 11.06
N SER A 320 18.58 4.68 11.40
CA SER A 320 20.04 4.55 11.42
C SER A 320 20.69 4.93 10.09
N ARG A 321 20.07 4.52 8.98
CA ARG A 321 20.55 4.85 7.64
C ARG A 321 20.31 6.31 7.27
N ILE A 322 19.20 6.92 7.67
CA ILE A 322 18.97 8.37 7.52
C ILE A 322 20.04 9.14 8.28
N TYR A 323 20.34 8.74 9.52
CA TYR A 323 21.37 9.35 10.33
C TYR A 323 22.77 9.20 9.72
N ASP A 324 23.10 8.02 9.18
CA ASP A 324 24.37 7.79 8.48
C ASP A 324 24.49 8.59 7.16
N ILE A 325 23.39 8.79 6.43
CA ILE A 325 23.36 9.67 5.25
C ILE A 325 23.59 11.13 5.66
N TRP A 326 23.01 11.57 6.78
CA TRP A 326 23.26 12.90 7.34
C TRP A 326 24.72 13.07 7.78
N LYS A 327 25.34 12.06 8.40
CA LYS A 327 26.79 12.11 8.70
C LYS A 327 27.60 12.31 7.42
N LEU A 328 27.25 11.59 6.34
CA LEU A 328 27.92 11.73 5.05
C LEU A 328 27.73 13.12 4.42
N SER A 329 26.60 13.80 4.69
CA SER A 329 26.35 15.16 4.19
C SER A 329 27.17 16.23 4.91
N GLN A 330 27.71 15.95 6.09
CA GLN A 330 28.52 16.93 6.83
C GLN A 330 29.92 17.12 6.21
N PRO A 331 30.50 18.33 6.29
CA PRO A 331 31.87 18.58 5.88
C PRO A 331 32.86 17.62 6.55
N THR A 332 33.92 17.24 5.84
CA THR A 332 34.93 16.28 6.34
C THR A 332 35.60 16.75 7.63
N ASP A 333 35.80 18.07 7.77
CA ASP A 333 36.42 18.66 8.96
C ASP A 333 35.51 18.58 10.18
N GLU A 334 34.20 18.79 10.00
CA GLU A 334 33.21 18.66 11.08
C GLU A 334 33.00 17.21 11.49
N ARG A 335 32.99 16.28 10.54
CA ARG A 335 32.94 14.83 10.84
C ARG A 335 34.12 14.38 11.71
N LYS A 336 35.33 14.84 11.38
CA LYS A 336 36.54 14.52 12.15
C LYS A 336 36.52 15.17 13.54
N LYS A 337 36.09 16.43 13.63
CA LYS A 337 35.95 17.16 14.92
C LYS A 337 34.91 16.50 15.83
N ALA A 338 33.76 16.08 15.28
CA ALA A 338 32.67 15.47 16.02
C ALA A 338 32.77 13.94 16.16
N LYS A 339 33.84 13.30 15.66
CA LYS A 339 34.06 11.83 15.66
C LYS A 339 32.85 11.04 15.14
N LEU A 340 32.20 11.53 14.09
CA LEU A 340 31.01 10.89 13.52
C LEU A 340 31.41 9.66 12.70
N VAL A 341 31.10 8.46 13.20
CA VAL A 341 31.36 7.19 12.50
C VAL A 341 30.11 6.75 11.73
N ILE A 342 30.28 6.44 10.44
CA ILE A 342 29.24 5.85 9.59
C ILE A 342 29.24 4.33 9.81
N ASN A 343 28.10 3.79 10.25
CA ASN A 343 27.97 2.36 10.58
C ASN A 343 27.54 1.52 9.37
N ASP A 344 26.71 2.08 8.50
CA ASP A 344 26.24 1.40 7.30
C ASP A 344 27.40 1.17 6.32
N SER A 345 27.73 -0.11 6.11
CA SER A 345 28.82 -0.56 5.23
C SER A 345 28.68 -0.13 3.77
N PHE A 346 27.46 0.13 3.29
CA PHE A 346 27.22 0.65 1.95
C PHE A 346 27.44 2.17 1.93
N ILE A 347 26.89 2.93 2.88
CA ILE A 347 27.07 4.38 2.97
C ILE A 347 28.55 4.75 3.17
N LYS A 348 29.27 3.98 3.98
CA LYS A 348 30.70 4.18 4.25
C LYS A 348 31.56 4.16 2.98
N LYS A 349 31.21 3.37 1.95
CA LYS A 349 31.97 3.32 0.69
C LYS A 349 31.94 4.63 -0.09
N TRP A 350 30.91 5.44 0.13
CA TRP A 350 30.77 6.74 -0.52
C TRP A 350 31.63 7.82 0.13
N GLU A 351 32.11 7.58 1.35
CA GLU A 351 33.03 8.49 2.06
C GLU A 351 34.34 8.67 1.30
N GLU A 352 34.87 7.60 0.71
CA GLU A 352 36.16 7.58 -0.01
C GLU A 352 36.06 8.04 -1.48
N THR A 353 34.86 8.10 -2.04
CA THR A 353 34.64 8.45 -3.46
C THR A 353 34.20 9.89 -3.63
N ARG A 354 32.89 10.15 -3.74
CA ARG A 354 32.32 11.47 -4.06
C ARG A 354 31.43 12.03 -2.94
N GLY A 355 31.47 11.41 -1.75
CA GLY A 355 30.66 11.80 -0.61
C GLY A 355 29.17 11.75 -0.88
N PHE A 356 28.43 12.69 -0.27
CA PHE A 356 26.98 12.80 -0.38
C PHE A 356 26.48 13.05 -1.82
N LEU A 357 27.22 13.83 -2.61
CA LEU A 357 26.85 14.11 -4.00
C LEU A 357 26.87 12.83 -4.86
N GLY A 358 27.89 11.99 -4.69
CA GLY A 358 27.98 10.71 -5.39
C GLY A 358 26.86 9.74 -5.01
N LEU A 359 26.46 9.74 -3.73
CA LEU A 359 25.33 8.93 -3.28
C LEU A 359 24.01 9.39 -3.91
N ARG A 360 23.82 10.72 -4.07
CA ARG A 360 22.65 11.29 -4.74
C ARG A 360 22.63 10.95 -6.23
N GLU A 361 23.74 11.17 -6.94
CA GLU A 361 23.89 10.78 -8.35
C GLU A 361 23.62 9.28 -8.55
N TYR A 362 24.10 8.44 -7.63
CA TYR A 362 23.81 7.01 -7.64
C TYR A 362 22.31 6.74 -7.48
N ALA A 363 21.69 7.29 -6.44
CA ALA A 363 20.27 7.07 -6.14
C ALA A 363 19.37 7.46 -7.32
N GLU A 364 19.65 8.62 -7.95
CA GLU A 364 18.95 9.10 -9.15
C GLU A 364 19.20 8.21 -10.37
N ALA A 365 20.45 7.82 -10.63
CA ALA A 365 20.81 6.99 -11.77
C ALA A 365 20.17 5.58 -11.68
N ILE A 366 20.08 5.02 -10.48
CA ILE A 366 19.42 3.74 -10.26
C ILE A 366 17.94 3.87 -9.88
N ASP A 367 17.38 5.08 -9.81
CA ASP A 367 15.99 5.37 -9.45
C ASP A 367 15.50 4.51 -8.27
N ASP A 368 16.32 4.54 -7.21
CA ASP A 368 16.04 3.87 -5.93
C ASP A 368 15.22 4.82 -5.05
N LYS A 369 13.91 4.70 -5.17
CA LYS A 369 12.95 5.52 -4.43
C LYS A 369 13.12 5.50 -2.92
N ASP A 370 13.60 4.39 -2.34
CA ASP A 370 13.81 4.31 -0.88
C ASP A 370 15.01 5.15 -0.47
N LEU A 371 16.11 5.06 -1.22
CA LEU A 371 17.30 5.88 -0.98
C LEU A 371 17.05 7.36 -1.29
N GLU A 372 16.39 7.67 -2.41
CA GLU A 372 15.96 9.03 -2.77
C GLU A 372 15.10 9.65 -1.67
N THR A 373 14.15 8.91 -1.11
CA THR A 373 13.31 9.38 -0.01
C THR A 373 14.15 9.73 1.23
N LYS A 374 15.12 8.90 1.59
CA LYS A 374 16.00 9.14 2.73
C LYS A 374 16.91 10.35 2.51
N ILE A 375 17.42 10.52 1.29
CA ILE A 375 18.20 11.70 0.90
C ILE A 375 17.33 12.96 0.99
N ALA A 376 16.10 12.93 0.47
CA ALA A 376 15.18 14.06 0.53
C ALA A 376 14.83 14.47 1.98
N ILE A 377 14.70 13.51 2.90
CA ILE A 377 14.54 13.79 4.34
C ILE A 377 15.76 14.56 4.88
N VAL A 378 16.97 14.09 4.58
CA VAL A 378 18.21 14.74 5.02
C VAL A 378 18.35 16.14 4.43
N GLU A 379 18.03 16.33 3.14
CA GLU A 379 18.08 17.63 2.47
C GLU A 379 17.05 18.63 3.03
N LYS A 380 15.86 18.16 3.44
CA LYS A 380 14.79 18.99 3.99
C LYS A 380 15.09 19.47 5.41
N TYR A 381 15.55 18.58 6.29
CA TYR A 381 15.71 18.89 7.72
C TYR A 381 17.14 19.23 8.14
N LYS A 382 18.15 18.91 7.31
CA LYS A 382 19.56 19.26 7.47
C LYS A 382 20.07 19.07 8.91
N GLU A 383 20.42 20.16 9.59
CA GLU A 383 20.99 20.16 10.94
C GLU A 383 20.06 19.60 12.02
N ARG A 384 18.74 19.57 11.79
CA ARG A 384 17.76 19.06 12.76
C ARG A 384 17.65 17.53 12.78
N ILE A 385 18.25 16.83 11.82
CA ILE A 385 18.14 15.36 11.72
C ILE A 385 18.57 14.64 13.01
N PRO A 386 19.71 14.95 13.65
CA PRO A 386 20.13 14.28 14.88
C PRO A 386 19.09 14.41 16.01
N GLU A 387 18.57 15.62 16.22
CA GLU A 387 17.54 15.87 17.23
C GLU A 387 16.24 15.13 16.93
N LEU A 388 15.81 15.14 15.66
CA LEU A 388 14.58 14.49 15.24
C LEU A 388 14.68 12.97 15.37
N VAL A 389 15.80 12.37 14.96
CA VAL A 389 16.03 10.92 15.11
C VAL A 389 16.02 10.55 16.58
N GLN A 390 16.71 11.30 17.44
CA GLN A 390 16.73 11.03 18.88
C GLN A 390 15.34 11.16 19.52
N LYS A 391 14.54 12.16 19.13
CA LYS A 391 13.16 12.35 19.61
C LYS A 391 12.24 11.22 19.17
N ILE A 392 12.37 10.76 17.94
CA ILE A 392 11.58 9.63 17.42
C ILE A 392 11.97 8.34 18.14
N GLU A 393 13.27 8.11 18.36
CA GLU A 393 13.77 6.93 19.10
C GLU A 393 13.31 6.92 20.56
N SER A 394 13.35 8.07 21.25
CA SER A 394 12.91 8.17 22.65
C SER A 394 11.40 8.04 22.83
N SER A 395 10.63 8.49 21.84
CA SER A 395 9.16 8.39 21.82
C SER A 395 8.65 7.03 21.32
N HIS A 396 9.54 6.22 20.74
CA HIS A 396 9.16 4.93 20.17
C HIS A 396 8.97 3.86 21.26
N VAL A 397 7.85 3.13 21.16
CA VAL A 397 7.60 1.94 21.98
C VAL A 397 7.53 0.68 21.15
N SER A 398 8.22 -0.38 21.57
CA SER A 398 8.27 -1.65 20.83
C SER A 398 6.94 -2.42 20.87
N GLN A 399 6.11 -2.20 21.89
CA GLN A 399 4.82 -2.86 22.02
C GLN A 399 3.68 -1.96 21.52
N ASN A 400 2.91 -2.47 20.55
CA ASN A 400 1.67 -1.84 20.04
C ASN A 400 0.65 -1.59 21.17
N GLY A 401 0.75 -2.35 22.27
CA GLY A 401 -0.08 -2.25 23.47
C GLY A 401 -0.01 -0.88 24.16
N MET A 402 1.16 -0.25 24.17
CA MET A 402 1.48 0.93 24.98
C MET A 402 1.58 2.24 24.18
N ALA A 403 1.31 2.19 22.87
CA ALA A 403 1.38 3.34 21.98
C ALA A 403 0.04 4.06 21.91
N ASP A 404 0.09 5.39 21.91
CA ASP A 404 -1.06 6.26 21.66
C ASP A 404 -1.35 6.33 20.15
N TYR A 405 -0.27 6.45 19.36
CA TYR A 405 -0.33 6.51 17.91
C TYR A 405 0.47 5.37 17.26
N LEU A 406 -0.14 4.75 16.27
CA LEU A 406 0.50 3.79 15.37
C LEU A 406 0.76 4.49 14.04
N ILE A 407 1.97 4.45 13.52
CA ILE A 407 2.34 5.09 12.25
C ILE A 407 2.98 4.08 11.31
N GLY A 408 2.67 4.15 10.03
CA GLY A 408 3.32 3.28 9.06
C GLY A 408 2.72 3.39 7.67
N THR A 409 3.33 2.65 6.74
CA THR A 409 2.84 2.60 5.37
C THR A 409 1.70 1.60 5.21
N VAL A 410 0.83 1.82 4.22
CA VAL A 410 -0.24 0.87 3.86
C VAL A 410 0.31 -0.53 3.57
N HIS A 411 1.49 -0.62 2.93
CA HIS A 411 2.15 -1.89 2.64
C HIS A 411 2.49 -2.69 3.91
N GLN A 412 2.91 -2.02 4.98
CA GLN A 412 3.21 -2.63 6.28
C GLN A 412 1.93 -2.94 7.06
N ALA A 413 0.90 -2.13 6.90
CA ALA A 413 -0.40 -2.30 7.54
C ALA A 413 -1.25 -3.42 6.92
N LYS A 414 -0.94 -3.91 5.71
CA LYS A 414 -1.68 -5.00 5.07
C LYS A 414 -1.65 -6.27 5.91
N GLY A 415 -2.84 -6.78 6.25
CA GLY A 415 -3.04 -7.94 7.14
C GLY A 415 -3.21 -7.60 8.62
N LEU A 416 -2.98 -6.33 8.99
CA LEU A 416 -3.33 -5.75 10.28
C LEU A 416 -4.69 -5.06 10.20
N GLU A 417 -5.24 -4.73 11.37
CA GLU A 417 -6.55 -4.10 11.54
C GLU A 417 -6.49 -3.17 12.75
N PHE A 418 -7.16 -2.02 12.68
CA PHE A 418 -7.08 -0.97 13.71
C PHE A 418 -8.45 -0.39 14.02
N ASP A 419 -8.66 0.07 15.25
CA ASP A 419 -9.95 0.62 15.68
C ASP A 419 -10.24 1.96 14.99
N THR A 420 -9.26 2.88 15.02
CA THR A 420 -9.30 4.18 14.35
C THR A 420 -8.18 4.29 13.32
N VAL A 421 -8.51 4.64 12.07
CA VAL A 421 -7.54 4.88 10.99
C VAL A 421 -7.66 6.30 10.45
N LEU A 422 -6.56 7.02 10.44
CA LEU A 422 -6.36 8.26 9.69
C LEU A 422 -5.66 7.93 8.38
N VAL A 423 -6.28 8.30 7.27
CA VAL A 423 -5.66 8.18 5.94
C VAL A 423 -4.93 9.49 5.63
N ALA A 424 -3.61 9.44 5.43
CA ALA A 424 -2.83 10.60 5.03
C ALA A 424 -3.27 11.12 3.65
N ASP A 425 -2.88 12.35 3.30
CA ASP A 425 -3.23 12.96 2.00
C ASP A 425 -2.17 12.70 0.91
N ASP A 426 -1.24 11.76 1.11
CA ASP A 426 -0.14 11.46 0.17
C ASP A 426 -0.49 10.43 -0.92
N PHE A 427 -1.79 10.15 -1.09
CA PHE A 427 -2.35 9.30 -2.14
C PHE A 427 -2.68 10.12 -3.40
N VAL A 428 -3.49 9.56 -4.31
CA VAL A 428 -3.96 10.25 -5.50
C VAL A 428 -4.76 11.49 -5.10
N GLN A 429 -4.24 12.65 -5.52
CA GLN A 429 -4.86 13.96 -5.28
C GLN A 429 -6.06 14.14 -6.21
N VAL A 430 -7.25 14.22 -5.61
CA VAL A 430 -8.51 14.42 -6.34
C VAL A 430 -8.91 15.90 -6.19
N PRO A 431 -9.04 16.66 -7.29
CA PRO A 431 -9.38 18.08 -7.21
C PRO A 431 -10.80 18.30 -6.68
N CYS A 432 -11.00 19.39 -5.93
CA CYS A 432 -12.31 19.78 -5.43
C CYS A 432 -13.22 20.25 -6.58
N LEU A 433 -14.44 19.71 -6.66
CA LEU A 433 -15.45 20.14 -7.64
C LEU A 433 -16.28 21.36 -7.20
N CYS A 434 -15.99 21.96 -6.04
CA CYS A 434 -16.73 23.12 -5.54
C CYS A 434 -16.06 24.43 -5.95
N SER A 435 -16.21 24.81 -7.22
CA SER A 435 -16.18 26.22 -7.64
C SER A 435 -16.70 26.34 -9.06
N ASP A 436 -17.62 27.29 -9.27
CA ASP A 436 -18.20 27.69 -10.54
C ASP A 436 -17.09 28.00 -11.56
N SER A 437 -16.75 27.02 -12.38
CA SER A 437 -16.11 27.17 -13.68
C SER A 437 -16.02 25.79 -14.30
N GLN A 438 -16.52 25.67 -15.53
CA GLN A 438 -16.31 24.53 -16.42
C GLN A 438 -14.84 24.38 -16.84
N ARG A 439 -13.88 24.44 -15.91
CA ARG A 439 -12.64 23.70 -16.07
C ARG A 439 -12.96 22.29 -15.60
N ARG A 440 -13.43 21.47 -16.54
CA ARG A 440 -13.07 20.06 -16.55
C ARG A 440 -11.54 20.03 -16.50
N ILE A 441 -10.97 20.09 -15.30
CA ILE A 441 -9.66 19.50 -15.08
C ILE A 441 -9.88 18.09 -15.60
N ASN A 442 -9.15 17.70 -16.64
CA ASN A 442 -9.22 16.38 -17.25
C ASN A 442 -8.69 15.33 -16.24
N PHE A 443 -9.28 15.27 -15.05
CA PHE A 443 -9.03 14.24 -14.05
C PHE A 443 -9.64 12.96 -14.61
N SER A 444 -8.82 12.27 -15.39
CA SER A 444 -9.14 10.94 -15.89
C SER A 444 -8.62 9.96 -14.86
N ILE A 445 -9.53 9.24 -14.21
CA ILE A 445 -9.21 8.18 -13.25
C ILE A 445 -8.18 7.19 -13.82
N GLY A 446 -8.22 6.95 -15.14
CA GLY A 446 -7.29 6.08 -15.86
C GLY A 446 -5.86 6.63 -16.05
N MET A 447 -5.54 7.85 -15.62
CA MET A 447 -4.15 8.35 -15.61
C MET A 447 -3.30 7.70 -14.54
N TYR A 448 -3.92 7.22 -13.45
CA TYR A 448 -3.23 6.60 -12.35
C TYR A 448 -3.23 5.08 -12.49
N PRO A 449 -2.13 4.39 -12.15
CA PRO A 449 -2.10 2.93 -12.10
C PRO A 449 -3.15 2.39 -11.13
N GLU A 450 -3.77 1.25 -11.46
CA GLU A 450 -4.76 0.62 -10.59
C GLU A 450 -4.25 0.31 -9.18
N ASP A 451 -2.94 0.06 -9.03
CA ASP A 451 -2.29 -0.21 -7.76
C ASP A 451 -2.45 0.96 -6.76
N GLU A 452 -2.47 2.20 -7.23
CA GLU A 452 -2.65 3.37 -6.36
C GLU A 452 -4.07 3.41 -5.77
N TRP A 453 -5.07 3.00 -6.54
CA TRP A 453 -6.45 2.84 -6.06
C TRP A 453 -6.60 1.65 -5.11
N ASN A 454 -5.89 0.54 -5.38
CA ASN A 454 -5.82 -0.58 -4.46
C ASN A 454 -5.18 -0.17 -3.12
N LEU A 455 -4.14 0.66 -3.13
CA LEU A 455 -3.52 1.17 -1.91
C LEU A 455 -4.51 2.00 -1.06
N LEU A 456 -5.24 2.92 -1.69
CA LEU A 456 -6.27 3.70 -0.99
C LEU A 456 -7.39 2.81 -0.44
N TYR A 457 -7.88 1.85 -1.23
CA TYR A 457 -8.87 0.88 -0.81
C TYR A 457 -8.38 0.01 0.37
N VAL A 458 -7.11 -0.43 0.33
CA VAL A 458 -6.50 -1.19 1.43
C VAL A 458 -6.42 -0.36 2.69
N ALA A 459 -6.04 0.92 2.60
CA ALA A 459 -5.93 1.86 3.72
C ALA A 459 -7.29 2.05 4.41
N VAL A 460 -8.34 2.38 3.64
CA VAL A 460 -9.71 2.56 4.14
C VAL A 460 -10.22 1.29 4.81
N THR A 461 -10.03 0.14 4.17
CA THR A 461 -10.52 -1.14 4.71
C THR A 461 -9.72 -1.67 5.91
N ARG A 462 -8.68 -0.96 6.39
CA ARG A 462 -7.99 -1.34 7.65
C ARG A 462 -8.75 -0.91 8.91
N ALA A 463 -9.63 0.08 8.80
CA ALA A 463 -10.44 0.59 9.91
C ALA A 463 -11.47 -0.45 10.37
N LYS A 464 -11.71 -0.53 11.69
CA LYS A 464 -12.81 -1.31 12.28
C LYS A 464 -14.00 -0.44 12.66
N LYS A 465 -13.74 0.66 13.40
CA LYS A 465 -14.79 1.53 13.96
C LYS A 465 -14.77 2.92 13.32
N TYR A 466 -13.61 3.58 13.30
CA TYR A 466 -13.51 4.98 12.91
C TYR A 466 -12.53 5.16 11.75
N LEU A 467 -12.95 5.93 10.74
CA LEU A 467 -12.13 6.30 9.60
C LEU A 467 -12.12 7.83 9.47
N LEU A 468 -10.96 8.44 9.61
CA LEU A 468 -10.77 9.85 9.29
C LEU A 468 -10.23 9.97 7.87
N MET A 469 -11.04 10.62 7.03
CA MET A 469 -10.80 10.76 5.61
C MET A 469 -9.90 11.95 5.31
N SER A 470 -9.04 11.83 4.30
CA SER A 470 -8.37 12.99 3.71
C SER A 470 -9.34 13.81 2.84
N LYS A 471 -8.98 15.06 2.54
CA LYS A 471 -9.75 15.92 1.62
C LYS A 471 -9.90 15.27 0.24
N SER A 472 -8.83 14.65 -0.25
CA SER A 472 -8.85 13.91 -1.52
C SER A 472 -9.89 12.78 -1.52
N LEU A 473 -10.06 12.08 -0.39
CA LEU A 473 -11.06 11.03 -0.25
C LEU A 473 -12.49 11.58 -0.18
N GLU A 474 -12.71 12.72 0.50
CA GLU A 474 -14.01 13.42 0.45
C GLU A 474 -14.35 13.85 -0.98
N HIS A 475 -13.40 14.40 -1.73
CA HIS A 475 -13.63 14.78 -3.13
C HIS A 475 -13.97 13.58 -4.02
N LEU A 476 -13.39 12.41 -3.74
CA LEU A 476 -13.73 11.16 -4.42
C LEU A 476 -15.18 10.74 -4.13
N LEU A 477 -15.64 10.86 -2.88
CA LEU A 477 -17.04 10.62 -2.53
C LEU A 477 -17.98 11.62 -3.22
N ALA A 478 -17.57 12.89 -3.32
CA ALA A 478 -18.32 13.92 -4.05
C ALA A 478 -18.46 13.62 -5.55
N LEU A 479 -17.48 12.96 -6.17
CA LEU A 479 -17.57 12.47 -7.56
C LEU A 479 -18.63 11.39 -7.73
N ALA A 480 -18.86 10.57 -6.69
CA ALA A 480 -19.94 9.57 -6.67
C ALA A 480 -21.32 10.16 -6.36
N GLY A 481 -21.38 11.47 -6.04
CA GLY A 481 -22.60 12.15 -5.62
C GLY A 481 -22.81 12.23 -4.11
N GLU A 482 -21.93 11.64 -3.30
CA GLU A 482 -22.00 11.74 -1.84
C GLU A 482 -21.38 13.06 -1.36
N ARG A 483 -22.18 13.89 -0.69
CA ARG A 483 -21.73 15.19 -0.17
C ARG A 483 -22.04 15.37 1.32
N PHE A 484 -22.40 14.29 2.02
CA PHE A 484 -22.78 14.28 3.43
C PHE A 484 -23.92 15.27 3.72
N LEU A 485 -24.92 15.29 2.84
CA LEU A 485 -26.09 16.15 2.92
C LEU A 485 -27.25 15.36 3.50
N ARG A 486 -27.93 15.93 4.50
CA ARG A 486 -29.13 15.36 5.11
C ARG A 486 -30.28 16.33 4.98
N VAL A 487 -31.47 15.80 4.69
CA VAL A 487 -32.71 16.59 4.71
C VAL A 487 -33.31 16.49 6.11
N GLU A 488 -33.58 17.64 6.73
CA GLU A 488 -34.19 17.77 8.06
C GLU A 488 -35.42 18.69 8.00
N LEU A 489 -36.32 18.57 8.97
CA LEU A 489 -37.48 19.46 9.06
C LEU A 489 -37.07 20.83 9.57
N MET A 490 -37.66 21.89 9.02
CA MET A 490 -37.39 23.26 9.48
C MET A 490 -37.72 23.48 10.96
N SER A 491 -38.68 22.73 11.52
CA SER A 491 -39.01 22.74 12.94
C SER A 491 -37.91 22.17 13.85
N GLU A 492 -37.09 21.25 13.33
CA GLU A 492 -35.93 20.71 14.04
C GLU A 492 -34.74 21.66 13.90
N ALA A 493 -34.53 22.23 12.70
CA ALA A 493 -33.52 23.25 12.46
C ALA A 493 -33.73 24.50 13.33
N ALA A 494 -34.98 24.94 13.52
CA ALA A 494 -35.33 26.06 14.38
C ALA A 494 -35.00 25.83 15.86
N LYS A 495 -35.00 24.57 16.34
CA LYS A 495 -34.63 24.21 17.73
C LYS A 495 -33.13 24.25 17.97
N ASP A 496 -32.33 23.97 16.94
CA ASP A 496 -30.85 24.06 16.98
C ASP A 496 -30.33 25.52 16.92
N GLY A 497 -31.21 26.52 16.97
CA GLY A 497 -30.83 27.93 16.90
C GLY A 497 -30.51 28.43 15.49
N ALA A 498 -31.05 27.78 14.44
CA ALA A 498 -30.82 28.14 13.03
C ALA A 498 -31.52 29.45 12.63
N ALA A 499 -31.11 30.56 13.22
CA ALA A 499 -31.35 31.87 12.66
C ALA A 499 -30.35 32.13 11.51
N VAL A 500 -30.74 31.70 10.31
CA VAL A 500 -30.74 32.57 9.12
C VAL A 500 -29.38 32.93 8.46
N ALA A 501 -28.47 31.97 8.25
CA ALA A 501 -27.39 32.14 7.25
C ALA A 501 -26.98 30.81 6.62
N CYS A 502 -26.74 30.80 5.30
CA CYS A 502 -26.17 29.66 4.59
C CYS A 502 -24.76 29.34 5.12
N SER A 503 -24.46 28.06 5.36
CA SER A 503 -23.14 27.64 5.86
C SER A 503 -22.01 27.65 4.83
N VAL A 504 -22.31 28.01 3.57
CA VAL A 504 -21.31 28.01 2.50
C VAL A 504 -20.45 29.28 2.58
N PRO A 505 -19.11 29.16 2.64
CA PRO A 505 -18.23 30.32 2.57
C PRO A 505 -18.50 31.07 1.26
N SER A 506 -18.79 32.39 1.34
CA SER A 506 -19.20 33.31 0.25
C SER A 506 -20.71 33.43 -0.07
N CYS A 507 -21.59 32.69 0.61
CA CYS A 507 -23.03 32.85 0.44
C CYS A 507 -23.61 33.71 1.58
N THR A 508 -24.23 34.84 1.23
CA THR A 508 -24.94 35.72 2.18
C THR A 508 -26.44 35.44 2.27
N GLU A 509 -26.92 34.44 1.54
CA GLU A 509 -28.35 34.12 1.46
C GLU A 509 -28.86 33.46 2.73
N THR A 510 -30.10 33.80 3.05
CA THR A 510 -30.80 33.37 4.24
C THR A 510 -31.74 32.19 3.93
N LEU A 511 -32.03 31.37 4.93
CA LEU A 511 -32.96 30.25 4.77
C LEU A 511 -34.39 30.79 4.65
N GLN A 512 -35.08 30.45 3.56
CA GLN A 512 -36.47 30.84 3.32
C GLN A 512 -37.42 30.07 4.27
N PRO A 513 -38.22 30.75 5.12
CA PRO A 513 -39.14 30.11 6.06
C PRO A 513 -40.30 29.35 5.40
N SER A 514 -40.53 29.57 4.10
CA SER A 514 -41.61 28.93 3.32
C SER A 514 -41.35 27.46 3.01
N SER A 515 -40.10 27.00 3.10
CA SER A 515 -39.73 25.59 2.93
C SER A 515 -40.05 24.80 4.21
N ARG A 516 -40.64 23.60 4.11
CA ARG A 516 -40.82 22.70 5.27
C ARG A 516 -39.58 21.84 5.55
N LEU A 517 -38.73 21.64 4.54
CA LEU A 517 -37.51 20.83 4.60
C LEU A 517 -36.30 21.71 4.30
N VAL A 518 -35.19 21.45 4.98
CA VAL A 518 -33.90 22.10 4.76
C VAL A 518 -32.81 21.07 4.60
N VAL A 519 -31.82 21.39 3.76
CA VAL A 519 -30.64 20.55 3.58
C VAL A 519 -29.54 21.02 4.52
N LYS A 520 -29.03 20.10 5.34
CA LYS A 520 -27.91 20.30 6.26
C LYS A 520 -26.70 19.53 5.75
N LYS A 521 -25.57 20.21 5.59
CA LYS A 521 -24.26 19.55 5.46
C LYS A 521 -23.83 19.09 6.85
N LEU A 522 -23.55 17.80 6.99
CA LEU A 522 -23.05 17.23 8.23
C LEU A 522 -21.61 17.71 8.49
N PRO A 523 -21.22 17.94 9.76
CA PRO A 523 -19.85 18.28 10.09
C PRO A 523 -18.91 17.12 9.76
N LEU A 524 -17.72 17.44 9.27
CA LEU A 524 -16.68 16.49 8.90
C LEU A 524 -15.33 16.95 9.47
N THR A 525 -14.62 16.07 10.14
CA THR A 525 -13.22 16.30 10.51
C THR A 525 -12.30 15.44 9.65
N HIS A 526 -11.35 16.10 9.00
CA HIS A 526 -10.37 15.46 8.12
C HIS A 526 -9.14 14.96 8.87
N SER A 527 -8.36 14.13 8.20
CA SER A 527 -7.16 13.53 8.77
C SER A 527 -6.03 14.51 9.09
N ASP A 528 -6.01 15.69 8.45
CA ASP A 528 -5.07 16.78 8.74
C ASP A 528 -5.48 17.63 9.95
N GLY A 529 -6.63 17.33 10.56
CA GLY A 529 -7.22 18.10 11.67
C GLY A 529 -8.05 19.30 11.21
N SER A 530 -8.18 19.53 9.90
CA SER A 530 -9.15 20.52 9.42
C SER A 530 -10.57 20.00 9.59
N SER A 531 -11.49 20.88 9.99
CA SER A 531 -12.90 20.52 10.19
C SER A 531 -13.78 21.40 9.32
N ASP A 532 -14.66 20.77 8.55
CA ASP A 532 -15.84 21.42 8.01
C ASP A 532 -16.94 21.39 9.08
N ALA A 533 -17.29 22.55 9.61
CA ALA A 533 -18.32 22.69 10.64
C ALA A 533 -19.71 22.27 10.15
N GLY A 534 -19.90 22.13 8.83
CA GLY A 534 -21.19 21.85 8.23
C GLY A 534 -22.18 23.00 8.43
N GLY A 535 -23.47 22.69 8.32
CA GLY A 535 -24.56 23.63 8.56
C GLY A 535 -25.62 23.63 7.47
N TYR A 536 -26.60 24.52 7.60
CA TYR A 536 -27.77 24.56 6.72
C TYR A 536 -27.49 25.32 5.43
N LEU A 537 -28.02 24.81 4.32
CA LEU A 537 -27.80 25.37 2.97
C LEU A 537 -29.02 26.15 2.49
N CYS A 538 -28.80 27.32 1.89
CA CYS A 538 -29.86 28.07 1.20
C CYS A 538 -30.32 27.35 -0.08
N HIS A 539 -31.41 27.84 -0.69
CA HIS A 539 -31.97 27.25 -1.90
C HIS A 539 -30.96 27.21 -3.07
N ALA A 540 -30.23 28.30 -3.32
CA ALA A 540 -29.25 28.37 -4.41
C ALA A 540 -28.11 27.35 -4.21
N CYS A 541 -27.55 27.27 -3.01
CA CYS A 541 -26.50 26.30 -2.67
C CYS A 541 -27.02 24.86 -2.65
N THR A 542 -28.27 24.64 -2.25
CA THR A 542 -28.93 23.33 -2.35
C THR A 542 -29.06 22.93 -3.81
N ARG A 543 -29.50 23.83 -4.70
CA ARG A 543 -29.60 23.55 -6.14
C ARG A 543 -28.27 23.17 -6.77
N GLN A 544 -27.19 23.86 -6.39
CA GLN A 544 -25.85 23.56 -6.87
C GLN A 544 -25.29 22.23 -6.34
N ARG A 545 -25.67 21.81 -5.12
CA ARG A 545 -25.07 20.64 -4.45
C ARG A 545 -25.92 19.38 -4.48
N PHE A 546 -27.23 19.52 -4.35
CA PHE A 546 -28.25 18.47 -4.38
C PHE A 546 -28.76 18.19 -5.80
N GLY A 547 -28.48 19.09 -6.75
CA GLY A 547 -28.70 18.88 -8.18
C GLY A 547 -30.17 18.64 -8.52
N SER A 548 -30.45 17.57 -9.26
CA SER A 548 -31.79 17.22 -9.75
C SER A 548 -32.78 16.82 -8.65
N LEU A 549 -32.32 16.54 -7.43
CA LEU A 549 -33.17 16.18 -6.30
C LEU A 549 -33.65 17.39 -5.49
N THR A 550 -33.16 18.60 -5.81
CA THR A 550 -33.57 19.85 -5.15
C THR A 550 -35.09 20.08 -5.15
N PRO A 551 -35.86 19.73 -6.19
CA PRO A 551 -37.32 19.86 -6.14
C PRO A 551 -37.98 18.99 -5.06
N LEU A 552 -37.36 17.89 -4.62
CA LEU A 552 -37.91 16.99 -3.60
C LEU A 552 -37.83 17.56 -2.18
N THR A 553 -37.02 18.61 -1.96
CA THR A 553 -36.98 19.31 -0.68
C THR A 553 -38.13 20.33 -0.55
N PHE A 554 -39.01 20.39 -1.54
CA PHE A 554 -40.18 21.25 -1.56
C PHE A 554 -41.42 20.44 -1.95
N PHE A 555 -42.57 20.76 -1.37
CA PHE A 555 -43.83 20.25 -1.93
C PHE A 555 -44.06 20.95 -3.28
N PRO A 556 -44.58 20.25 -4.30
CA PRO A 556 -45.12 20.93 -5.46
C PRO A 556 -46.17 21.93 -4.97
N GLU A 557 -46.10 23.17 -5.45
CA GLU A 557 -47.21 24.11 -5.27
C GLU A 557 -48.47 23.39 -5.73
N LEU A 558 -49.44 23.21 -4.84
CA LEU A 558 -50.79 22.85 -5.24
C LEU A 558 -51.26 24.00 -6.14
N GLN A 559 -51.17 23.82 -7.46
CA GLN A 559 -51.91 24.65 -8.39
C GLN A 559 -53.39 24.36 -8.14
N GLU A 560 -53.98 25.07 -7.17
CA GLU A 560 -55.40 25.36 -7.21
C GLU A 560 -55.61 26.24 -8.45
N GLN A 561 -55.78 25.61 -9.61
CA GLN A 561 -56.44 26.29 -10.71
C GLN A 561 -57.87 26.54 -10.23
N PRO A 562 -58.33 27.80 -10.10
CA PRO A 562 -59.74 28.03 -9.92
C PRO A 562 -60.43 27.49 -11.18
N ILE A 563 -61.23 26.45 -11.02
CA ILE A 563 -62.18 26.04 -12.04
C ILE A 563 -63.10 27.26 -12.21
N GLN A 564 -62.92 28.00 -13.31
CA GLN A 564 -63.91 28.97 -13.74
C GLN A 564 -65.16 28.17 -14.11
N LEU A 565 -66.17 28.24 -13.23
CA LEU A 565 -67.51 27.71 -13.45
C LEU A 565 -68.23 28.46 -14.58
#